data_AF-A0A3S2VJV0-F1
#
_entry.id   AF-A0A3S2VJV0-F1
#
_cell.length_a   1.000
_cell.length_b   1.000
_cell.length_c   1.000
_cell.angle_alpha   90.00
_cell.angle_beta   90.00
_cell.angle_gamma   90.00
#
_symmetry.space_group_name_H-M   'P 1'
#
loop_
_entity.id
_entity.type
_entity.pdbx_description
1 polymer ?
#
loop_
_entity_poly.entity_id
_entity_poly.type
_entity_poly.pdbx_seq_one_letter_code
_entity_poly.pdbx_strand_id
1 'polypeptide(L)' 'MEANFNQACVQLARDLHNDGVIKSAIGKPVPVVLHELEYYDGIARRTEAANPPGLADDFTTWVRTG' A
#
# COMPACT_ATOMS: atom_id res chain seq x y z
N MET A 1 1.63 -17.83 -9.01
CA MET A 1 0.86 -16.87 -9.84
C MET A 1 0.46 -15.66 -9.01
N GLU A 2 -0.16 -15.85 -7.84
CA GLU A 2 -0.53 -14.78 -6.89
C GLU A 2 0.65 -13.91 -6.43
N ALA A 3 1.81 -14.50 -6.14
CA ALA A 3 2.99 -13.73 -5.76
C ALA A 3 3.41 -12.68 -6.81
N ASN A 4 3.29 -13.00 -8.11
CA ASN A 4 3.61 -12.08 -9.19
C ASN A 4 2.57 -10.96 -9.30
N PHE A 5 1.29 -11.29 -9.11
CA PHE A 5 0.22 -10.30 -9.10
C PHE A 5 0.38 -9.31 -7.95
N ASN A 6 0.65 -9.81 -6.74
CA ASN A 6 0.87 -8.96 -5.57
C ASN A 6 2.07 -8.01 -5.76
N GLN A 7 3.17 -8.49 -6.33
CA GLN A 7 4.31 -7.64 -6.66
C GLN A 7 3.97 -6.59 -7.72
N ALA A 8 3.16 -6.94 -8.73
CA ALA A 8 2.69 -5.97 -9.72
C ALA A 8 1.82 -4.88 -9.07
N CYS A 9 0.95 -5.22 -8.12
CA CYS A 9 0.15 -4.25 -7.37
C CYS A 9 1.02 -3.34 -6.50
N VAL A 10 2.04 -3.87 -5.81
CA VAL A 10 3.01 -3.07 -5.06
C VAL A 10 3.70 -2.07 -6.00
N GLN A 11 4.20 -2.53 -7.14
CA GLN A 11 4.90 -1.67 -8.09
C GLN A 11 3.99 -0.59 -8.66
N LEU A 12 2.76 -0.95 -9.06
CA LEU A 12 1.77 0.00 -9.57
C LEU A 12 1.47 1.10 -8.55
N ALA A 13 1.25 0.74 -7.28
CA ALA A 13 0.99 1.72 -6.22
C ALA A 13 2.18 2.69 -6.03
N ARG A 14 3.42 2.18 -6.07
CA ARG A 14 4.62 3.01 -6.00
C ARG A 14 4.70 3.98 -7.17
N ASP A 15 4.44 3.51 -8.37
CA ASP A 15 4.51 4.33 -9.58
C ASP A 15 3.45 5.44 -9.54
N LEU A 16 2.23 5.14 -9.10
CA LEU A 16 1.17 6.13 -8.91
C LEU A 16 1.52 7.21 -7.87
N HIS A 17 2.31 6.87 -6.84
CA HIS A 17 2.86 7.84 -5.89
C HIS A 17 3.98 8.67 -6.51
N ASN A 18 4.95 8.01 -7.15
CA ASN A 18 6.14 8.65 -7.73
C ASN A 18 5.78 9.62 -8.86
N ASP A 19 4.81 9.24 -9.70
CA ASP A 19 4.31 10.06 -10.80
C ASP A 19 3.35 11.17 -10.33
N GLY A 20 3.05 11.22 -9.02
CA GLY A 20 2.17 12.23 -8.43
C GLY A 20 0.69 12.07 -8.78
N VAL A 21 0.30 10.95 -9.40
CA VAL A 21 -1.08 10.68 -9.85
C VAL A 21 -2.05 10.74 -8.68
N ILE A 22 -1.71 10.11 -7.55
CA ILE A 22 -2.57 10.09 -6.35
C ILE A 22 -2.79 11.51 -5.81
N LYS A 23 -1.71 12.29 -5.69
CA LYS A 23 -1.79 13.67 -5.22
C LYS A 23 -2.57 14.56 -6.18
N SER A 24 -2.41 14.36 -7.49
CA SER A 24 -3.16 15.09 -8.51
C SER A 24 -4.66 14.79 -8.46
N ALA A 25 -5.04 13.53 -8.26
CA ALA A 25 -6.44 13.10 -8.25
C ALA A 25 -7.17 13.44 -6.93
N ILE A 26 -6.49 13.30 -5.79
CA ILE A 26 -7.09 13.42 -4.44
C ILE A 26 -6.76 14.77 -3.77
N GLY A 27 -5.76 15.49 -4.27
CA GLY A 27 -5.29 16.77 -3.71
C GLY A 27 -4.27 16.63 -2.57
N LYS A 28 -4.02 15.40 -2.09
CA LYS A 28 -3.06 15.10 -1.01
C LYS A 28 -2.53 13.67 -1.13
N PRO A 29 -1.35 13.35 -0.55
CA PRO A 29 -0.93 11.96 -0.41
C PRO A 29 -1.92 11.19 0.49
N VAL A 30 -2.30 9.99 0.06
CA VAL A 30 -3.13 9.05 0.82
C VAL A 30 -2.55 7.64 0.69
N PRO A 31 -2.63 6.78 1.72
CA PRO A 31 -2.12 5.42 1.62
C PRO A 31 -2.94 4.59 0.61
N VAL A 32 -2.25 3.76 -0.16
CA VAL A 32 -2.83 2.70 -0.99
C VAL A 32 -2.74 1.38 -0.23
N VAL A 33 -3.88 0.86 0.22
CA VAL A 33 -3.95 -0.42 0.93
C VAL A 33 -4.03 -1.57 -0.07
N LEU A 34 -3.11 -2.53 0.04
CA LEU A 34 -3.16 -3.75 -0.77
C LEU A 34 -4.10 -4.76 -0.11
N HIS A 35 -5.34 -4.79 -0.57
CA HIS A 35 -6.41 -5.57 0.02
C HIS A 35 -6.36 -7.05 -0.40
N GLU A 36 -6.51 -7.98 0.56
CA GLU A 36 -6.78 -9.41 0.35
C GLU A 36 -7.98 -9.84 1.24
N LEU A 37 -8.39 -11.11 1.16
CA LEU A 37 -9.48 -11.67 1.97
C LEU A 37 -9.20 -11.60 3.49
N GLU A 38 -7.94 -11.74 3.88
CA GLU A 38 -7.49 -11.70 5.29
C GLU A 38 -6.38 -10.67 5.49
N TYR A 39 -6.35 -10.04 6.66
CA TYR A 39 -5.34 -9.06 7.05
C TYR A 39 -4.31 -9.71 7.98
N TYR A 40 -3.22 -10.21 7.40
CA TYR A 40 -2.07 -10.76 8.12
C TYR A 40 -0.84 -9.87 7.90
N ASP A 41 0.27 -10.14 8.59
CA ASP A 41 1.50 -9.32 8.52
C ASP A 41 2.05 -9.16 7.09
N GLY A 42 1.77 -10.10 6.19
CA GLY A 42 2.10 -9.98 4.77
C GLY A 42 1.39 -8.81 4.07
N ILE A 43 0.16 -8.50 4.46
CA ILE A 43 -0.58 -7.34 3.95
C ILE A 43 0.00 -6.04 4.46
N ALA A 44 0.37 -5.99 5.75
CA ALA A 44 1.04 -4.82 6.32
C ALA A 44 2.36 -4.54 5.58
N ARG A 45 3.24 -5.54 5.43
CA ARG A 45 4.53 -5.37 4.72
C ARG A 45 4.38 -4.94 3.27
N ARG A 46 3.43 -5.53 2.53
CA ARG A 46 3.20 -5.16 1.13
C ARG A 46 2.63 -3.74 1.02
N THR A 47 1.73 -3.37 1.93
CA THR A 47 1.18 -2.01 2.00
C THR A 47 2.27 -0.99 2.35
N GLU A 48 3.18 -1.28 3.28
CA GLU A 48 4.34 -0.41 3.56
C GLU A 48 5.22 -0.24 2.32
N ALA A 49 5.54 -1.34 1.64
CA ALA A 49 6.39 -1.31 0.45
C ALA A 49 5.76 -0.57 -0.75
N ALA A 50 4.43 -0.50 -0.79
CA ALA A 50 3.65 0.17 -1.83
C ALA A 50 3.55 1.69 -1.66
N ASN A 51 3.87 2.22 -0.46
CA ASN A 51 3.63 3.61 -0.09
C ASN A 51 4.93 4.34 0.30
N PRO A 52 4.94 5.68 0.24
CA PRO A 52 5.97 6.47 0.89
C PRO A 52 6.13 6.09 2.37
N PRO A 53 7.36 6.09 2.93
CA PRO A 53 7.59 5.74 4.33
C PRO A 53 6.70 6.55 5.28
N GLY A 54 6.04 5.87 6.22
CA GLY A 54 5.17 6.50 7.22
C GLY A 54 3.73 6.73 6.79
N LEU A 55 3.42 6.72 5.48
CA LEU A 55 2.09 7.13 4.99
C LEU A 55 0.99 6.12 5.34
N ALA A 56 1.34 4.85 5.54
CA ALA A 56 0.41 3.76 5.84
C ALA A 56 0.47 3.27 7.29
N ASP A 57 1.21 3.95 8.17
CA ASP A 57 1.53 3.46 9.52
C ASP A 57 0.29 3.15 10.36
N ASP A 58 -0.73 4.01 10.28
CA ASP A 58 -2.00 3.81 11.02
C ASP A 58 -2.64 2.47 10.64
N PHE A 59 -2.72 2.16 9.35
CA PHE A 59 -3.27 0.90 8.87
C PHE A 59 -2.39 -0.29 9.25
N THR A 60 -1.08 -0.18 9.05
CA THR A 60 -0.16 -1.30 9.29
C THR A 60 0.03 -1.59 10.77
N THR A 61 -0.17 -0.59 11.64
CA THR A 61 -0.23 -0.77 13.09
C THR A 61 -1.49 -1.52 13.46
N TRP A 62 -2.66 -1.08 12.96
CA TRP A 62 -3.93 -1.77 13.19
C TRP A 62 -3.88 -3.24 12.76
N VAL A 63 -3.33 -3.57 11.59
CA VAL A 63 -3.18 -4.98 11.14
C VAL A 63 -2.36 -5.83 12.12
N ARG A 64 -1.37 -5.24 12.81
CA ARG A 64 -0.45 -5.98 13.68
C ARG A 64 -0.90 -6.07 15.14
N THR A 65 -1.72 -5.13 15.59
CA THR A 65 -2.12 -5.00 17.00
C THR A 65 -3.63 -5.18 17.23
N GLY A 66 -4.41 -5.23 16.16
CA GLY A 66 -5.86 -5.41 16.18
C GLY A 66 -6.31 -6.84 16.39
#